data_AF-A0A9E5ENE7-F1
#
_entry.id   AF-A0A9E5ENE7-F1
#
_cell.length_a   1.000
_cell.length_b   1.000
_cell.length_c   1.000
_cell.angle_alpha   90.00
_cell.angle_beta   90.00
_cell.angle_gamma   90.00
#
_symmetry.space_group_name_H-M   'P 1'
#
loop_
_entity.id
_entity.type
_entity.pdbx_description
1 polymer ?
#
loop_
_entity_poly.entity_id
_entity_poly.type
_entity_poly.pdbx_seq_one_letter_code
_entity_poly.pdbx_strand_id
1 'polypeptide(L)'
;MATKKPTITAGETLLPETLSFKSLSDFAYAHASLAGKVQNMARYAIDNIAGFPAECPDESKAELKAGYHKRWGALHPAVTYVNVGGNYVPEESVDVSKMAGPIERRTISAEYLMNLTTHEYGIMGKEEPKWREHVEIAREAMKDYATNRYNDLVTAAKKLIAETTPGAKRTRNIVLFTASVQKAFDGLDKSVKIKAKAGSGDTTANPVQFRMAVDAFWKAYNNK
;
A
#
# COMPACT_ATOMS: atom_id res chain seq x y z
N MET A 1 -14.37 14.09 2.70
CA MET A 1 -14.55 13.41 1.40
C MET A 1 -13.48 12.34 1.29
N ALA A 2 -13.86 11.06 1.28
CA ALA A 2 -12.93 9.99 1.01
C ALA A 2 -12.60 10.02 -0.48
N THR A 3 -11.40 10.44 -0.84
CA THR A 3 -10.89 10.32 -2.20
C THR A 3 -10.77 8.83 -2.50
N LYS A 4 -11.76 8.29 -3.22
CA LYS A 4 -11.66 6.96 -3.82
C LYS A 4 -10.40 7.00 -4.69
N LYS A 5 -9.37 6.22 -4.31
CA LYS A 5 -8.15 6.10 -5.11
C LYS A 5 -8.57 5.69 -6.53
N PRO A 6 -8.11 6.40 -7.58
CA PRO A 6 -8.38 6.01 -8.96
C PRO A 6 -7.95 4.56 -9.17
N THR A 7 -8.89 3.73 -9.61
CA THR A 7 -8.71 2.30 -9.82
C THR A 7 -8.21 2.11 -11.24
N ILE A 8 -7.10 1.40 -11.41
CA ILE A 8 -6.63 0.98 -12.74
C ILE A 8 -7.77 0.19 -13.39
N THR A 9 -8.33 0.73 -14.47
CA THR A 9 -9.34 0.02 -15.27
C THR A 9 -8.73 -0.24 -16.65
N ALA A 10 -8.85 -1.50 -17.09
CA ALA A 10 -8.39 -2.07 -18.36
C ALA A 10 -6.87 -2.33 -18.49
N GLY A 11 -6.43 -3.32 -17.71
CA GLY A 11 -5.75 -4.52 -18.21
C GLY A 11 -6.21 -5.64 -17.29
N GLU A 12 -6.63 -6.80 -17.80
CA GLU A 12 -7.01 -7.94 -16.96
C GLU A 12 -5.90 -8.14 -15.92
N THR A 13 -6.19 -7.86 -14.65
CA THR A 13 -5.28 -8.27 -13.58
C THR A 13 -5.20 -9.77 -13.74
N LEU A 14 -4.02 -10.29 -14.12
CA LEU A 14 -3.84 -11.72 -14.22
C LEU A 14 -4.09 -12.25 -12.81
N LEU A 15 -5.25 -12.86 -12.64
CA LEU A 15 -5.51 -13.68 -11.45
C LEU A 15 -4.35 -14.68 -11.41
N PRO A 16 -3.74 -14.91 -10.23
CA PRO A 16 -2.66 -15.90 -10.12
C PRO A 16 -3.12 -17.20 -10.77
N GLU A 17 -2.18 -17.97 -11.36
CA GLU A 17 -2.42 -19.28 -11.97
C GLU A 17 -3.65 -19.94 -11.36
N THR A 18 -4.70 -20.13 -12.16
CA THR A 18 -6.00 -20.58 -11.67
C THR A 18 -5.82 -21.93 -10.97
N LEU A 19 -5.72 -21.91 -9.64
CA LEU A 19 -5.71 -23.11 -8.83
C LEU A 19 -7.10 -23.72 -8.93
N SER A 20 -7.24 -24.73 -9.79
CA SER A 20 -8.44 -25.54 -9.83
C SER A 20 -8.38 -26.54 -8.66
N PHE A 21 -9.34 -26.47 -7.75
CA PHE A 21 -9.45 -27.41 -6.64
C PHE A 21 -10.40 -28.55 -7.01
N LYS A 22 -10.00 -29.79 -6.73
CA LYS A 22 -10.82 -30.98 -7.05
C LYS A 22 -11.94 -31.20 -6.04
N SER A 23 -11.82 -30.64 -4.83
CA SER A 23 -12.81 -30.73 -3.75
C SER A 23 -12.58 -29.66 -2.69
N LEU A 24 -13.54 -29.49 -1.76
CA LEU A 24 -13.35 -28.62 -0.59
C LEU A 24 -12.20 -29.09 0.32
N SER A 25 -11.97 -30.41 0.39
CA SER A 25 -10.85 -30.96 1.17
C SER A 25 -9.50 -30.58 0.56
N ASP A 26 -9.41 -30.63 -0.77
CA ASP A 26 -8.22 -30.23 -1.54
C ASP A 26 -7.94 -28.74 -1.38
N PHE A 27 -8.97 -27.90 -1.48
CA PHE A 27 -8.88 -26.47 -1.18
C PHE A 27 -8.37 -26.20 0.25
N ALA A 28 -8.97 -26.85 1.26
CA ALA A 28 -8.59 -26.65 2.65
C ALA A 28 -7.13 -27.09 2.91
N TYR A 29 -6.70 -28.20 2.32
CA TYR A 29 -5.31 -28.67 2.40
C TYR A 29 -4.33 -27.68 1.75
N ALA A 30 -4.63 -27.22 0.54
CA ALA A 30 -3.81 -26.22 -0.15
C ALA A 30 -3.73 -24.91 0.66
N HIS A 31 -4.85 -24.44 1.20
CA HIS A 31 -4.91 -23.25 2.04
C HIS A 31 -4.09 -23.41 3.33
N ALA A 32 -4.20 -24.53 4.03
CA ALA A 32 -3.40 -24.81 5.23
C ALA A 32 -1.89 -24.86 4.91
N SER A 33 -1.51 -25.38 3.75
CA SER A 33 -0.10 -25.44 3.32
C SER A 33 0.54 -24.05 3.17
N LEU A 34 -0.25 -23.02 2.84
CA LEU A 34 0.25 -21.64 2.71
C LEU A 34 0.81 -21.12 4.04
N ALA A 35 0.21 -21.50 5.18
CA ALA A 35 0.69 -21.09 6.48
C ALA A 35 2.13 -21.59 6.73
N GLY A 36 2.42 -22.85 6.40
CA GLY A 36 3.75 -23.43 6.50
C GLY A 36 4.76 -22.75 5.55
N LYS A 37 4.35 -22.44 4.32
CA LYS A 37 5.20 -21.70 3.35
C LYS A 37 5.56 -20.32 3.88
N VAL A 38 4.59 -19.58 4.42
CA VAL A 38 4.82 -18.24 4.99
C VAL A 38 5.75 -18.32 6.20
N GLN A 39 5.61 -19.33 7.07
CA GLN A 39 6.54 -19.54 8.19
C GLN A 39 7.97 -19.83 7.71
N ASN A 40 8.14 -20.63 6.66
CA ASN A 40 9.46 -20.92 6.09
C ASN A 40 10.09 -19.66 5.48
N MET A 41 9.31 -18.84 4.78
CA MET A 41 9.78 -17.55 4.25
C MET A 41 10.20 -16.59 5.38
N ALA A 42 9.41 -16.54 6.46
CA ALA A 42 9.74 -15.71 7.62
C ALA A 42 11.01 -16.19 8.33
N ARG A 43 11.21 -17.51 8.44
CA ARG A 43 12.42 -18.10 9.00
C ARG A 43 13.65 -17.76 8.16
N TYR A 44 13.55 -17.94 6.85
CA TYR A 44 14.61 -17.54 5.92
C TYR A 44 14.97 -16.06 6.09
N ALA A 45 13.99 -15.17 6.20
CA ALA A 45 14.24 -13.75 6.41
C ALA A 45 14.94 -13.46 7.76
N ILE A 46 14.56 -14.13 8.84
CA ILE A 46 15.22 -13.99 10.15
C ILE A 46 16.68 -14.48 10.08
N ASP A 47 16.92 -15.60 9.41
CA ASP A 47 18.24 -16.23 9.36
C ASP A 47 19.22 -15.48 8.42
N ASN A 48 18.71 -14.77 7.41
CA ASN A 48 19.52 -14.15 6.35
C ASN A 48 19.52 -12.61 6.37
N ILE A 49 18.61 -11.95 7.09
CA ILE A 49 18.55 -10.49 7.18
C ILE A 49 18.90 -10.06 8.60
N ALA A 50 20.04 -9.37 8.74
CA ALA A 50 20.50 -8.87 10.03
C ALA A 50 19.46 -7.95 10.69
N GLY A 51 19.11 -8.25 11.95
CA GLY A 51 18.18 -7.45 12.75
C GLY A 51 16.69 -7.69 12.45
N PHE A 52 16.34 -8.54 11.48
CA PHE A 52 14.94 -8.78 11.12
C PHE A 52 14.19 -9.52 12.24
N PRO A 53 12.93 -9.16 12.55
CA PRO A 53 12.05 -8.19 11.89
C PRO A 53 12.03 -6.79 12.51
N ALA A 54 12.91 -6.49 13.47
CA ALA A 54 12.95 -5.18 14.12
C ALA A 54 13.60 -4.13 13.21
N GLU A 55 14.70 -4.52 12.57
CA GLU A 55 15.46 -3.72 11.64
C GLU A 55 15.63 -4.49 10.32
N CYS A 56 15.75 -3.75 9.22
CA CYS A 56 16.04 -4.33 7.92
C CYS A 56 16.96 -3.34 7.20
N PRO A 57 18.23 -3.72 6.96
CA PRO A 57 19.18 -2.88 6.23
C PRO A 57 18.61 -2.43 4.89
N ASP A 58 18.98 -1.23 4.44
CA ASP A 58 18.43 -0.65 3.21
C ASP A 58 18.73 -1.51 1.98
N GLU A 59 19.88 -2.18 1.95
CA GLU A 59 20.27 -3.12 0.88
C GLU A 59 19.31 -4.33 0.82
N SER A 60 19.09 -5.02 1.95
CA SER A 60 18.16 -6.15 2.01
C SER A 60 16.72 -5.72 1.69
N LYS A 61 16.33 -4.52 2.13
CA LYS A 61 15.02 -3.95 1.84
C LYS A 61 14.85 -3.62 0.36
N ALA A 62 15.90 -3.13 -0.30
CA ALA A 62 15.89 -2.87 -1.74
C ALA A 62 15.78 -4.19 -2.54
N GLU A 63 16.50 -5.23 -2.13
CA GLU A 63 16.44 -6.55 -2.77
C GLU A 63 15.05 -7.20 -2.63
N LEU A 64 14.48 -7.18 -1.41
CA LEU A 64 13.11 -7.66 -1.17
C LEU A 64 12.09 -6.91 -2.04
N LYS A 65 12.19 -5.58 -2.11
CA LYS A 65 11.33 -4.76 -2.96
C LYS A 65 11.48 -5.10 -4.44
N ALA A 66 12.70 -5.30 -4.92
CA ALA A 66 12.94 -5.71 -6.30
C ALA A 66 12.26 -7.06 -6.61
N GLY A 67 12.32 -8.03 -5.69
CA GLY A 67 11.60 -9.29 -5.79
C GLY A 67 10.07 -9.09 -5.82
N TYR A 68 9.53 -8.23 -4.97
CA TYR A 68 8.09 -7.91 -4.97
C TYR A 68 7.63 -7.20 -6.24
N HIS A 69 8.42 -6.26 -6.78
CA HIS A 69 8.10 -5.59 -8.03
C HIS A 69 8.10 -6.55 -9.22
N LYS A 70 9.04 -7.51 -9.28
CA LYS A 70 9.03 -8.59 -10.29
C LYS A 70 7.72 -9.39 -10.23
N ARG A 71 7.28 -9.76 -9.02
CA ARG A 71 5.99 -10.46 -8.86
C ARG A 71 4.80 -9.58 -9.24
N TRP A 72 4.85 -8.29 -8.92
CA TRP A 72 3.80 -7.34 -9.32
C TRP A 72 3.68 -7.27 -10.84
N GLY A 73 4.79 -7.15 -11.57
CA GLY A 73 4.80 -7.14 -13.04
C GLY A 73 4.31 -8.44 -13.67
N ALA A 74 4.54 -9.59 -13.02
CA ALA A 74 3.98 -10.87 -13.48
C ALA A 74 2.44 -10.94 -13.33
N LEU A 75 1.87 -10.19 -12.38
CA LEU A 75 0.41 -10.13 -12.13
C LEU A 75 -0.27 -8.99 -12.89
N HIS A 76 0.50 -7.98 -13.28
CA HIS A 76 0.03 -6.77 -13.95
C HIS A 76 0.84 -6.60 -15.24
N PRO A 77 0.38 -7.20 -16.35
CA PRO A 77 1.00 -7.04 -17.65
C PRO A 77 1.13 -5.58 -18.05
N ALA A 78 2.03 -5.32 -18.99
CA ALA A 78 2.23 -3.99 -19.51
C ALA A 78 0.97 -3.49 -20.22
N VAL A 79 0.54 -2.26 -19.91
CA VAL A 79 -0.63 -1.62 -20.54
C VAL A 79 -0.15 -0.56 -21.51
N THR A 80 -0.55 -0.69 -22.77
CA THR A 80 -0.27 0.31 -23.81
C THR A 80 -1.40 1.33 -23.86
N TYR A 81 -1.04 2.61 -23.88
CA TYR A 81 -1.91 3.75 -24.00
C TYR A 81 -1.69 4.43 -25.35
N VAL A 82 -2.76 4.95 -25.92
CA VAL A 82 -2.75 5.74 -27.13
C VAL A 82 -3.22 7.16 -26.85
N ASN A 83 -2.61 8.14 -27.52
CA ASN A 83 -2.98 9.55 -27.39
C ASN A 83 -4.17 9.87 -28.32
N VAL A 84 -5.30 10.23 -27.74
CA VAL A 84 -6.51 10.65 -28.45
C VAL A 84 -6.84 12.08 -28.03
N GLY A 85 -6.59 13.04 -28.93
CA GLY A 85 -6.91 14.45 -28.68
C GLY A 85 -6.19 15.04 -27.45
N GLY A 86 -4.97 14.58 -27.17
CA GLY A 86 -4.19 15.02 -26.01
C GLY A 86 -4.59 14.33 -24.71
N ASN A 87 -5.34 13.23 -24.73
CA ASN A 87 -5.62 12.36 -23.58
C ASN A 87 -5.08 10.97 -23.84
N TYR A 88 -4.50 10.33 -22.83
CA TYR A 88 -4.04 8.94 -22.93
C TYR A 88 -5.17 8.00 -22.52
N VAL A 89 -5.47 7.03 -23.37
CA VAL A 89 -6.47 5.99 -23.11
C VAL A 89 -5.87 4.61 -23.40
N PRO A 90 -6.23 3.56 -22.64
CA PRO A 90 -5.75 2.21 -22.92
C PRO A 90 -6.07 1.80 -24.36
N GLU A 91 -5.11 1.21 -25.07
CA GLU A 91 -5.27 0.81 -26.47
C GLU A 91 -6.44 -0.17 -26.65
N GLU A 92 -6.66 -1.07 -25.69
CA GLU A 92 -7.77 -2.02 -25.67
C GLU A 92 -9.15 -1.35 -25.59
N SER A 93 -9.22 -0.11 -25.10
CA SER A 93 -10.48 0.62 -24.92
C SER A 93 -10.94 1.37 -26.16
N VAL A 94 -10.15 1.34 -27.24
CA VAL A 94 -10.39 2.14 -28.45
C VAL A 94 -10.14 1.36 -29.72
N ASP A 95 -10.93 1.66 -30.75
CA ASP A 95 -10.72 1.10 -32.08
C ASP A 95 -9.66 1.93 -32.83
N VAL A 96 -8.41 1.52 -32.64
CA VAL A 96 -7.22 2.18 -33.21
C VAL A 96 -7.28 2.21 -34.75
N SER A 97 -7.97 1.26 -35.39
CA SER A 97 -8.11 1.19 -36.86
C SER A 97 -8.94 2.33 -37.45
N LYS A 98 -9.77 2.98 -36.61
CA LYS A 98 -10.64 4.10 -37.00
C LYS A 98 -10.02 5.47 -36.74
N MET A 99 -8.82 5.53 -36.18
CA MET A 99 -8.13 6.79 -35.91
C MET A 99 -7.37 7.26 -37.14
N ALA A 100 -7.52 8.54 -37.49
CA ALA A 100 -6.80 9.15 -38.60
C ALA A 100 -5.43 9.66 -38.15
N GLY A 101 -4.38 9.29 -38.88
CA GLY A 101 -3.03 9.83 -38.70
C GLY A 101 -2.12 9.01 -37.77
N PRO A 102 -0.88 9.50 -37.53
CA PRO A 102 0.07 8.82 -36.66
C PRO A 102 -0.40 8.87 -35.20
N ILE A 103 -0.50 7.70 -34.57
CA ILE A 103 -0.97 7.54 -33.19
C ILE A 103 0.24 7.37 -32.29
N GLU A 104 0.43 8.29 -31.35
CA GLU A 104 1.43 8.17 -30.29
C GLU A 104 1.02 7.04 -29.34
N ARG A 105 1.90 6.06 -29.16
CA ARG A 105 1.73 4.93 -28.25
C ARG A 105 2.76 4.99 -27.13
N ARG A 106 2.33 4.73 -25.90
CA ARG A 106 3.21 4.63 -24.74
C ARG A 106 2.79 3.48 -23.86
N THR A 107 3.76 2.73 -23.37
CA THR A 107 3.49 1.53 -22.58
C THR A 107 3.96 1.72 -21.14
N ILE A 108 3.09 1.39 -20.19
CA ILE A 108 3.42 1.31 -18.77
C ILE A 108 3.66 -0.15 -18.43
N SER A 109 4.89 -0.50 -18.07
CA SER A 109 5.27 -1.82 -17.57
C SER A 109 5.90 -1.69 -16.18
N ALA A 110 5.98 -2.80 -15.42
CA ALA A 110 6.69 -2.80 -14.14
C ALA A 110 8.16 -2.38 -14.30
N GLU A 111 8.82 -2.82 -15.37
CA GLU A 111 10.20 -2.45 -15.68
C GLU A 111 10.34 -0.96 -15.96
N TYR A 112 9.42 -0.37 -16.74
CA TYR A 112 9.37 1.07 -16.96
C TYR A 112 9.27 1.84 -15.65
N LEU A 113 8.36 1.42 -14.76
CA LEU A 113 8.16 2.07 -13.46
C LEU A 113 9.36 1.92 -12.51
N MET A 114 10.09 0.80 -12.60
CA MET A 114 11.29 0.56 -11.81
C MET A 114 12.48 1.41 -12.28
N ASN A 115 12.59 1.62 -13.59
CA ASN A 115 13.67 2.42 -14.18
C ASN A 115 13.40 3.93 -14.09
N LEU A 116 12.15 4.33 -13.83
CA LEU A 116 11.78 5.74 -13.73
C LEU A 116 12.38 6.41 -12.49
N THR A 117 13.28 7.36 -12.72
CA THR A 117 13.89 8.13 -11.63
C THR A 117 12.92 9.18 -11.05
N THR A 118 13.19 9.62 -9.82
CA THR A 118 12.41 10.70 -9.18
C THR A 118 12.49 12.01 -9.96
N HIS A 119 13.62 12.27 -10.61
CA HIS A 119 13.83 13.48 -11.41
C HIS A 119 12.99 13.47 -12.69
N GLU A 120 13.04 12.37 -13.47
CA GLU A 120 12.23 12.19 -14.67
C GLU A 120 10.73 12.27 -14.35
N TYR A 121 10.30 11.60 -13.28
CA TYR A 121 8.91 11.69 -12.81
C TYR A 121 8.50 13.13 -12.44
N GLY A 122 9.42 13.90 -11.86
CA GLY A 122 9.22 15.31 -11.53
C GLY A 122 9.02 16.17 -12.78
N ILE A 123 9.81 15.93 -13.83
CA ILE A 123 9.73 16.62 -15.12
C ILE A 123 8.40 16.30 -15.83
N MET A 124 7.96 15.03 -15.81
CA MET A 124 6.70 14.61 -16.43
C MET A 124 5.49 15.41 -15.93
N GLY A 125 5.51 15.87 -14.67
CA GLY A 125 4.43 16.71 -14.14
C GLY A 125 4.30 18.08 -14.80
N LYS A 126 5.37 18.58 -15.43
CA LYS A 126 5.38 19.87 -16.13
C LYS A 126 5.12 19.71 -17.62
N GLU A 127 5.77 18.73 -18.24
CA GLU A 127 5.73 18.54 -19.70
C GLU A 127 4.49 17.76 -20.13
N GLU A 128 4.08 16.76 -19.35
CA GLU A 128 3.08 15.77 -19.76
C GLU A 128 2.16 15.36 -18.60
N PRO A 129 1.42 16.32 -18.00
CA PRO A 129 0.66 16.08 -16.78
C PRO A 129 -0.35 14.93 -16.91
N LYS A 130 -0.99 14.79 -18.06
CA LYS A 130 -1.95 13.71 -18.33
C LYS A 130 -1.29 12.33 -18.44
N TRP A 131 -0.07 12.25 -18.98
CA TRP A 131 0.67 10.98 -18.98
C TRP A 131 1.09 10.61 -17.57
N ARG A 132 1.57 11.60 -16.81
CA ARG A 132 1.96 11.41 -15.41
C ARG A 132 0.83 10.82 -14.57
N GLU A 133 -0.42 11.23 -14.77
CA GLU A 133 -1.56 10.68 -14.03
C GLU A 133 -1.64 9.15 -14.12
N HIS A 134 -1.48 8.57 -15.33
CA HIS A 134 -1.48 7.11 -15.51
C HIS A 134 -0.27 6.44 -14.86
N VAL A 135 0.91 7.06 -15.00
CA VAL A 135 2.15 6.58 -14.39
C VAL A 135 2.06 6.60 -12.87
N GLU A 136 1.49 7.64 -12.27
CA GLU A 136 1.29 7.80 -10.83
C GLU A 136 0.44 6.68 -10.26
N ILE A 137 -0.70 6.37 -10.88
CA ILE A 137 -1.59 5.31 -10.45
C ILE A 137 -0.86 3.96 -10.42
N ALA A 138 -0.15 3.61 -11.50
CA ALA A 138 0.56 2.35 -11.59
C ALA A 138 1.74 2.28 -10.59
N ARG A 139 2.46 3.38 -10.41
CA ARG A 139 3.60 3.48 -9.49
C ARG A 139 3.16 3.37 -8.03
N GLU A 140 2.05 4.01 -7.65
CA GLU A 140 1.46 3.88 -6.33
C GLU A 140 0.98 2.44 -6.07
N ALA A 141 0.32 1.81 -7.04
CA ALA A 141 -0.14 0.42 -6.92
C ALA A 141 1.03 -0.55 -6.70
N MET A 142 2.11 -0.41 -7.49
CA MET A 142 3.31 -1.23 -7.35
C MET A 142 3.98 -1.03 -5.98
N LYS A 143 4.09 0.23 -5.53
CA LYS A 143 4.63 0.58 -4.21
C LYS A 143 3.80 -0.01 -3.07
N ASP A 144 2.47 0.19 -3.10
CA ASP A 144 1.54 -0.32 -2.10
C ASP A 144 1.63 -1.85 -2.02
N TYR A 145 1.70 -2.54 -3.16
CA TYR A 145 1.90 -3.98 -3.22
C TYR A 145 3.17 -4.41 -2.50
N ALA A 146 4.33 -3.83 -2.84
CA ALA A 146 5.61 -4.17 -2.20
C ALA A 146 5.60 -3.88 -0.69
N THR A 147 5.02 -2.76 -0.26
CA THR A 147 4.88 -2.42 1.16
C THR A 147 4.00 -3.43 1.89
N ASN A 148 2.87 -3.84 1.31
CA ASN A 148 1.97 -4.82 1.92
C ASN A 148 2.65 -6.17 2.08
N ARG A 149 3.31 -6.68 1.03
CA ARG A 149 4.05 -7.96 1.08
C ARG A 149 5.20 -7.94 2.09
N TYR A 150 5.93 -6.83 2.19
CA TYR A 150 6.95 -6.66 3.22
C TYR A 150 6.34 -6.70 4.63
N ASN A 151 5.23 -6.00 4.86
CA ASN A 151 4.56 -5.99 6.17
C ASN A 151 3.99 -7.36 6.55
N ASP A 152 3.51 -8.14 5.58
CA ASP A 152 3.07 -9.52 5.80
C ASP A 152 4.24 -10.39 6.28
N LEU A 153 5.41 -10.26 5.65
CA LEU A 153 6.63 -10.96 6.04
C LEU A 153 7.09 -10.58 7.45
N VAL A 154 7.11 -9.28 7.77
CA VAL A 154 7.43 -8.76 9.12
C VAL A 154 6.46 -9.32 10.16
N THR A 155 5.17 -9.37 9.84
CA THR A 155 4.13 -9.90 10.73
C THR A 155 4.32 -11.39 10.98
N ALA A 156 4.63 -12.15 9.93
CA ALA A 156 4.92 -13.58 10.04
C ALA A 156 6.16 -13.86 10.89
N ALA A 157 7.24 -13.09 10.70
CA ALA A 157 8.46 -13.22 11.50
C ALA A 157 8.23 -12.88 12.98
N LYS A 158 7.52 -11.78 13.28
CA LYS A 158 7.15 -11.42 14.65
C LYS A 158 6.32 -12.51 15.33
N LYS A 159 5.38 -13.11 14.59
CA LYS A 159 4.58 -14.23 15.08
C LYS A 159 5.45 -15.44 15.38
N LEU A 160 6.37 -15.79 14.48
CA LEU A 160 7.27 -16.93 14.66
C LEU A 160 8.17 -16.76 15.91
N ILE A 161 8.76 -15.57 16.11
CA ILE A 161 9.58 -15.28 17.31
C ILE A 161 8.74 -15.36 18.59
N ALA A 162 7.52 -14.85 18.57
CA ALA A 162 6.62 -14.93 19.73
C ALA A 162 6.22 -16.38 20.04
N GLU A 163 6.09 -17.25 19.04
CA GLU A 163 5.77 -18.68 19.23
C GLU A 163 6.97 -19.49 19.73
N THR A 164 8.20 -19.12 19.36
CA THR A 164 9.42 -19.84 19.78
C THR A 164 10.01 -19.33 21.09
N THR A 165 9.68 -18.12 21.53
CA THR A 165 10.19 -17.55 22.79
C THR A 165 9.43 -18.14 23.99
N PRO A 166 10.09 -18.87 24.90
CA PRO A 166 9.43 -19.44 26.07
C PRO A 166 8.82 -18.33 26.95
N GLY A 167 7.53 -18.44 27.26
CA GLY A 167 6.83 -17.46 28.11
C GLY A 167 6.25 -16.25 27.36
N ALA A 168 6.46 -16.12 26.05
CA ALA A 168 5.81 -15.10 25.23
C ALA A 168 4.32 -15.44 24.97
N LYS A 169 3.53 -15.57 26.04
CA LYS A 169 2.07 -15.53 25.89
C LYS A 169 1.73 -14.17 25.30
N ARG A 170 1.04 -14.16 24.15
CA ARG A 170 0.35 -12.96 23.64
C ARG A 170 -0.56 -12.48 24.78
N THR A 171 -0.11 -11.48 25.53
CA THR A 171 -0.98 -10.75 26.43
C THR A 171 -2.00 -10.07 25.52
N ARG A 172 -3.27 -10.48 25.65
CA ARG A 172 -4.36 -9.70 25.06
C ARG A 172 -4.20 -8.31 25.64
N ASN A 173 -3.90 -7.33 24.80
CA ASN A 173 -3.67 -5.97 25.26
C ASN A 173 -5.04 -5.43 25.69
N ILE A 174 -5.37 -5.55 26.99
CA ILE A 174 -6.57 -4.96 27.56
C ILE A 174 -6.28 -3.47 27.63
N VAL A 175 -6.59 -2.76 26.55
CA VAL A 175 -6.50 -1.31 26.55
C VAL A 175 -7.62 -0.82 27.46
N LEU A 176 -7.24 -0.25 28.61
CA LEU A 176 -8.19 0.40 29.51
C LEU A 176 -8.99 1.43 28.72
N PHE A 177 -10.28 1.59 29.05
CA PHE A 177 -11.15 2.56 28.38
C PHE A 177 -10.51 3.96 28.32
N THR A 178 -9.87 4.40 29.42
CA THR A 178 -9.16 5.68 29.49
C THR A 178 -8.02 5.78 28.48
N ALA A 179 -7.21 4.73 28.32
CA ALA A 179 -6.14 4.69 27.32
C ALA A 179 -6.69 4.71 25.87
N SER A 180 -7.84 4.07 25.64
CA SER A 180 -8.53 4.12 24.34
C SER A 180 -9.05 5.52 24.02
N VAL A 181 -9.66 6.20 25.00
CA VAL A 181 -10.16 7.58 24.86
C VAL A 181 -9.00 8.56 24.66
N GLN A 182 -7.92 8.42 25.42
CA GLN A 182 -6.72 9.25 25.24
C GLN A 182 -6.16 9.12 23.82
N LYS A 183 -6.02 7.90 23.31
CA LYS A 183 -5.54 7.65 21.95
C LYS A 183 -6.46 8.28 20.89
N ALA A 184 -7.78 8.27 21.12
CA ALA A 184 -8.73 8.93 20.24
C ALA A 184 -8.54 10.45 20.25
N PHE A 185 -8.36 11.07 21.42
CA PHE A 185 -8.06 12.49 21.52
C PHE A 185 -6.72 12.87 20.88
N ASP A 186 -5.67 12.07 21.04
CA ASP A 186 -4.38 12.32 20.39
C ASP A 186 -4.49 12.28 18.85
N GLY A 187 -5.31 11.35 18.33
CA GLY A 187 -5.61 11.27 16.91
C GLY A 187 -6.38 12.49 16.39
N LEU A 188 -7.38 12.94 17.16
CA LEU A 188 -8.18 14.12 16.84
C LEU A 188 -7.37 15.42 16.94
N ASP A 189 -6.48 15.55 17.93
CA ASP A 189 -5.59 16.71 18.08
C ASP A 189 -4.72 16.90 16.82
N LYS A 190 -4.14 15.81 16.31
CA LYS A 190 -3.39 15.83 15.04
C LYS A 190 -4.28 16.24 13.88
N SER A 191 -5.49 15.69 13.79
CA SER A 191 -6.43 16.01 12.71
C SER A 191 -6.83 17.48 12.70
N VAL A 192 -7.22 18.03 13.85
CA VAL A 192 -7.65 19.42 14.01
C VAL A 192 -6.50 20.37 13.66
N LYS A 193 -5.26 20.07 14.07
CA LYS A 193 -4.08 20.88 13.67
C LYS A 193 -3.85 20.90 12.17
N ILE A 194 -4.01 19.78 11.49
CA ILE A 194 -3.83 19.70 10.03
C ILE A 194 -4.93 20.50 9.32
N LYS A 195 -6.18 20.34 9.75
CA LYS A 195 -7.36 21.01 9.18
C LYS A 195 -7.48 22.49 9.53
N ALA A 196 -6.75 22.96 10.55
CA ALA A 196 -6.68 24.37 10.90
C ALA A 196 -5.59 25.14 10.11
N LYS A 197 -4.73 24.44 9.35
CA LYS A 197 -3.68 25.11 8.55
C LYS A 197 -4.28 25.86 7.37
N ALA A 198 -3.73 27.03 7.07
CA ALA A 198 -4.07 27.80 5.87
C ALA A 198 -3.91 26.93 4.62
N GLY A 199 -4.97 26.85 3.80
CA GLY A 199 -5.04 26.01 2.59
C GLY A 199 -5.84 24.72 2.71
N SER A 200 -6.28 24.32 3.92
CA SER A 200 -7.12 23.12 4.11
C SER A 200 -8.63 23.36 3.99
N GLY A 201 -9.07 24.64 3.99
CA GLY A 201 -10.45 25.04 3.72
C GLY A 201 -11.49 24.76 4.81
N ASP A 202 -11.10 24.11 5.91
CA ASP A 202 -12.01 23.76 7.01
C ASP A 202 -11.98 24.83 8.11
N THR A 203 -12.95 25.75 8.06
CA THR A 203 -13.08 26.85 9.03
C THR A 203 -13.62 26.40 10.40
N THR A 204 -14.04 25.14 10.53
CA THR A 204 -14.60 24.60 11.78
C THR A 204 -13.54 23.99 12.70
N ALA A 205 -12.33 23.74 12.18
CA ALA A 205 -11.23 23.17 12.94
C ALA A 205 -10.55 24.22 13.83
N ASN A 206 -10.79 24.14 15.15
CA ASN A 206 -10.17 25.01 16.15
C ASN A 206 -9.32 24.20 17.17
N PRO A 207 -7.97 24.22 17.05
CA PRO A 207 -7.08 23.47 17.93
C PRO A 207 -7.13 23.90 19.40
N VAL A 208 -7.48 25.16 19.67
CA VAL A 208 -7.54 25.70 21.04
C VAL A 208 -8.81 25.21 21.72
N GLN A 209 -9.97 25.34 21.06
CA GLN A 209 -11.24 24.84 21.58
C GLN A 209 -11.22 23.32 21.76
N PHE A 210 -10.61 22.58 20.84
CA PHE A 210 -10.45 21.13 20.98
C PHE A 210 -9.68 20.75 22.24
N ARG A 211 -8.55 21.43 22.53
CA ARG A 211 -7.78 21.18 23.76
C ARG A 211 -8.59 21.49 25.02
N MET A 212 -9.29 22.63 25.04
CA MET A 212 -10.15 22.98 26.17
C MET A 212 -11.25 21.94 26.42
N ALA A 213 -11.84 21.37 25.37
CA ALA A 213 -12.83 20.32 25.48
C ALA A 213 -12.25 19.00 26.02
N VAL A 214 -11.04 18.64 25.58
CA VAL A 214 -10.30 17.46 26.11
C VAL A 214 -9.98 17.64 27.60
N ASP A 215 -9.51 18.82 28.00
CA ASP A 215 -9.23 19.13 29.39
C ASP A 215 -10.50 19.08 30.25
N ALA A 216 -11.62 19.64 29.75
CA ALA A 216 -12.90 19.59 30.43
C ALA A 216 -13.42 18.14 30.57
N PHE A 217 -13.28 17.32 29.54
CA PHE A 217 -13.62 15.90 29.59
C PHE A 217 -12.85 15.19 30.69
N TRP A 218 -11.52 15.33 30.72
CA TRP A 218 -10.69 14.65 31.72
C TRP A 218 -10.93 15.18 33.13
N LYS A 219 -11.23 16.46 33.29
CA LYS A 219 -11.62 17.04 34.57
C LYS A 219 -12.93 16.43 35.09
N ALA A 220 -13.94 16.28 34.24
CA ALA A 220 -15.19 15.64 34.61
C ALA A 220 -15.02 14.14 34.89
N TYR A 221 -14.22 13.46 34.08
CA TYR A 221 -14.03 12.02 34.14
C TYR A 221 -13.16 11.57 35.34
N ASN A 222 -12.17 12.37 35.73
CA ASN A 222 -11.25 12.08 36.84
C ASN A 222 -11.73 12.64 38.19
N ASN A 223 -12.73 13.52 38.20
CA ASN A 223 -13.41 13.92 39.43
C ASN A 223 -14.24 12.72 39.94
N LYS A 224 -13.62 11.92 40.80
CA LYS A 224 -14.33 11.03 41.72
C LYS A 224 -14.60 11.75 43.03
#